data_AF-A0A1T8GWN7-F1
#
_entry.id   AF-A0A1T8GWN7-F1
#
_cell.length_a   1.000
_cell.length_b   1.000
_cell.length_c   1.000
_cell.angle_alpha   90.00
_cell.angle_beta   90.00
_cell.angle_gamma   90.00
#
_symmetry.space_group_name_H-M   'P 1'
#
loop_
_entity.id
_entity.type
_entity.pdbx_description
1 polymer ?
#
loop_
_entity_poly.entity_id
_entity_poly.type
_entity_poly.pdbx_seq_one_letter_code
_entity_poly.pdbx_strand_id
1 'polypeptide(L)'
;MSITVATKKLIEVLTDALAVSNGTGGGVHLTTTRGPWREEPGDVDLLVATSTTKNVLGHTWIPVDGRIDPMVWPCQSVKDVLTLCKSWLKGDEHTVDIDLELADPPENKKDDGHPGWTIKLTETPALFDSDNTIKFHAHHGSRFPLELVSRIRTGRFPAKDDYEEVPLTLWSAAVLSPLVKVAKRRNMQIQMFRSPERRLQLVQIGDTWIGAATPGVPLPGDPTDEPSIEPVLGAEDDLVAALKEMKRSGITVSVENPQGMLLGEVVADAADKLAGGAGSRELLRQAVELITTTQFVSAANLQRKLNVGFAKAEWILDELTAAGIVTAAEGSSARKALFGPAQVAEALQALENASEQ
;
A
#
# COMPACT_ATOMS: atom_id res chain seq x y z
N MET A 1 2.58 -31.56 -13.22
CA MET A 1 2.63 -30.37 -14.11
C MET A 1 3.87 -29.58 -13.74
N SER A 2 4.55 -28.94 -14.68
CA SER A 2 5.79 -28.23 -14.34
C SER A 2 6.03 -27.00 -15.19
N ILE A 3 6.80 -26.07 -14.61
CA ILE A 3 7.37 -24.94 -15.33
C ILE A 3 8.87 -24.84 -15.05
N THR A 4 9.62 -24.35 -16.02
CA THR A 4 11.00 -23.89 -15.87
C THR A 4 11.01 -22.37 -15.88
N VAL A 5 11.68 -21.76 -14.91
CA VAL A 5 11.73 -20.31 -14.75
C VAL A 5 13.15 -19.84 -14.43
N ALA A 6 13.55 -18.71 -15.03
CA ALA A 6 14.79 -18.03 -14.66
C ALA A 6 14.74 -17.60 -13.19
N THR A 7 15.68 -18.06 -12.38
CA THR A 7 15.69 -17.89 -10.92
C THR A 7 15.67 -16.43 -10.53
N LYS A 8 16.41 -15.59 -11.25
CA LYS A 8 16.43 -14.13 -11.06
C LYS A 8 15.03 -13.53 -11.24
N LYS A 9 14.33 -13.89 -12.32
CA LYS A 9 12.97 -13.41 -12.62
C LYS A 9 11.96 -13.93 -11.59
N LEU A 10 12.09 -15.17 -11.15
CA LEU A 10 11.24 -15.73 -10.10
C LEU A 10 11.40 -14.96 -8.78
N ILE A 11 12.64 -14.65 -8.39
CA ILE A 11 12.92 -13.82 -7.20
C ILE A 11 12.25 -12.45 -7.33
N GLU A 12 12.35 -11.79 -8.48
CA GLU A 12 11.74 -10.48 -8.74
C GLU A 12 10.21 -10.53 -8.61
N VAL A 13 9.56 -11.49 -9.26
CA VAL A 13 8.10 -11.66 -9.22
C VAL A 13 7.60 -11.98 -7.82
N LEU A 14 8.23 -12.93 -7.13
CA LEU A 14 7.82 -13.31 -5.78
C LEU A 14 8.06 -12.19 -4.77
N THR A 15 9.13 -11.39 -4.94
CA THR A 15 9.40 -10.23 -4.07
C THR A 15 8.33 -9.16 -4.25
N ASP A 16 7.86 -8.89 -5.47
CA ASP A 16 6.74 -7.95 -5.70
C ASP A 16 5.43 -8.47 -5.13
N ALA A 17 5.12 -9.73 -5.40
CA ALA A 17 3.88 -10.32 -4.94
C ALA A 17 3.83 -10.36 -3.40
N LEU A 18 4.97 -10.58 -2.75
CA LEU A 18 5.06 -10.53 -1.29
C LEU A 18 4.92 -9.10 -0.74
N ALA A 19 5.42 -8.08 -1.45
CA ALA A 19 5.27 -6.68 -1.06
C ALA A 19 3.80 -6.23 -1.02
N VAL A 20 2.93 -6.88 -1.81
CA VAL A 20 1.49 -6.62 -1.89
C VAL A 20 0.66 -7.78 -1.31
N SER A 21 1.22 -8.53 -0.34
CA SER A 21 0.52 -9.59 0.37
C SER A 21 0.66 -9.46 1.88
N ASN A 22 -0.45 -9.53 2.59
CA ASN A 22 -0.51 -9.50 4.07
C ASN A 22 -1.18 -10.75 4.67
N GLY A 23 -1.30 -11.84 3.89
CA GLY A 23 -1.92 -13.09 4.33
C GLY A 23 -3.45 -13.11 4.27
N THR A 24 -4.10 -11.96 4.11
CA THR A 24 -5.57 -11.86 4.09
C THR A 24 -6.22 -12.54 2.87
N GLY A 25 -5.47 -12.76 1.79
CA GLY A 25 -5.88 -13.52 0.59
C GLY A 25 -5.40 -14.97 0.58
N GLY A 26 -4.89 -15.50 1.69
CA GLY A 26 -4.32 -16.85 1.77
C GLY A 26 -2.90 -16.98 1.20
N GLY A 27 -2.33 -15.93 0.59
CA GLY A 27 -0.97 -15.92 0.08
C GLY A 27 -0.80 -15.19 -1.26
N VAL A 28 0.09 -15.71 -2.10
CA VAL A 28 0.31 -15.27 -3.48
C VAL A 28 -0.35 -16.26 -4.43
N HIS A 29 -1.27 -15.78 -5.26
CA HIS A 29 -1.89 -16.60 -6.29
C HIS A 29 -0.99 -16.69 -7.52
N LEU A 30 -0.66 -17.92 -7.93
CA LEU A 30 0.17 -18.21 -9.08
C LEU A 30 -0.61 -19.05 -10.09
N THR A 31 -0.46 -18.73 -11.36
CA THR A 31 -1.04 -19.49 -12.48
C THR A 31 -0.27 -19.21 -13.75
N THR A 32 -0.36 -20.10 -14.74
CA THR A 32 0.15 -19.82 -16.09
C THR A 32 -0.97 -19.42 -17.03
N THR A 33 -0.71 -18.42 -17.86
CA THR A 33 -1.57 -18.02 -18.98
C THR A 33 -0.73 -17.86 -20.24
N ARG A 34 -1.38 -17.81 -21.41
CA ARG A 34 -0.73 -17.43 -22.66
C ARG A 34 -1.11 -16.02 -23.08
N GLY A 35 -0.16 -15.32 -23.66
CA GLY A 35 -0.39 -14.00 -24.25
C GLY A 35 0.81 -13.50 -25.04
N PRO A 36 0.64 -12.41 -25.79
CA PRO A 36 1.70 -11.82 -26.58
C PRO A 36 2.78 -11.23 -25.68
N TRP A 37 4.04 -11.37 -26.06
CA TRP A 37 5.18 -10.85 -25.31
C TRP A 37 6.22 -10.21 -26.23
N ARG A 38 6.35 -8.88 -26.11
CA ARG A 38 7.30 -8.07 -26.89
C ARG A 38 7.20 -8.38 -28.39
N GLU A 39 8.34 -8.58 -29.04
CA GLU A 39 8.44 -8.87 -30.48
C GLU A 39 8.47 -10.38 -30.76
N GLU A 40 8.22 -11.24 -29.76
CA GLU A 40 8.23 -12.68 -29.98
C GLU A 40 7.04 -13.12 -30.84
N PRO A 41 7.26 -14.02 -31.82
CA PRO A 41 6.21 -14.47 -32.71
C PRO A 41 5.24 -15.41 -31.97
N GLY A 42 4.01 -14.91 -31.76
CA GLY A 42 2.92 -15.67 -31.15
C GLY A 42 2.83 -15.50 -29.64
N ASP A 43 1.91 -16.23 -29.02
CA ASP A 43 1.72 -16.17 -27.56
C ASP A 43 2.76 -17.02 -26.83
N VAL A 44 3.37 -16.49 -25.78
CA VAL A 44 4.28 -17.23 -24.90
C VAL A 44 3.56 -17.68 -23.64
N ASP A 45 4.07 -18.72 -22.96
CA ASP A 45 3.59 -19.08 -21.63
C ASP A 45 4.14 -18.07 -20.60
N LEU A 46 3.24 -17.51 -19.77
CA LEU A 46 3.52 -16.49 -18.78
C LEU A 46 3.14 -17.02 -17.40
N LEU A 47 4.08 -17.01 -16.46
CA LEU A 47 3.77 -17.17 -15.05
C LEU A 47 3.26 -15.84 -14.51
N VAL A 48 2.04 -15.88 -13.99
CA VAL A 48 1.34 -14.73 -13.44
C VAL A 48 1.30 -14.85 -11.92
N ALA A 49 1.71 -13.79 -11.23
CA ALA A 49 1.55 -13.65 -9.80
C ALA A 49 0.56 -12.54 -9.47
N THR A 50 -0.48 -12.89 -8.71
CA THR A 50 -1.48 -11.96 -8.19
C THR A 50 -1.49 -12.00 -6.67
N SER A 51 -1.51 -10.83 -6.04
CA SER A 51 -1.45 -10.68 -4.59
C SER A 51 -2.30 -9.51 -4.15
N THR A 52 -2.80 -9.53 -2.92
CA THR A 52 -3.59 -8.42 -2.41
C THR A 52 -3.44 -8.21 -0.91
N THR A 53 -3.49 -6.93 -0.51
CA THR A 53 -3.64 -6.49 0.89
C THR A 53 -5.09 -6.16 1.25
N LYS A 54 -6.06 -6.50 0.37
CA LYS A 54 -7.44 -5.96 0.26
C LYS A 54 -7.52 -4.53 -0.28
N ASN A 55 -6.59 -3.67 0.13
CA ASN A 55 -6.58 -2.27 -0.28
C ASN A 55 -5.81 -2.06 -1.58
N VAL A 56 -4.77 -2.88 -1.79
CA VAL A 56 -3.95 -2.90 -3.01
C VAL A 56 -4.05 -4.29 -3.63
N LEU A 57 -4.21 -4.32 -4.95
CA LEU A 57 -4.06 -5.51 -5.79
C LEU A 57 -2.78 -5.34 -6.59
N GLY A 58 -1.85 -6.29 -6.48
CA GLY A 58 -0.65 -6.35 -7.28
C GLY A 58 -0.72 -7.49 -8.27
N HIS A 59 -0.40 -7.22 -9.53
CA HIS A 59 -0.34 -8.21 -10.59
C HIS A 59 0.94 -8.01 -11.42
N THR A 60 1.70 -9.09 -11.57
CA THR A 60 2.95 -9.10 -12.34
C THR A 60 3.09 -10.43 -13.05
N TRP A 61 3.86 -10.45 -14.12
CA TRP A 61 4.07 -11.66 -14.91
C TRP A 61 5.50 -11.74 -15.47
N ILE A 62 5.94 -12.96 -15.74
CA ILE A 62 7.21 -13.26 -16.41
C ILE A 62 7.04 -14.40 -17.42
N PRO A 63 7.80 -14.41 -18.52
CA PRO A 63 7.83 -15.56 -19.43
C PRO A 63 8.46 -16.79 -18.76
N VAL A 64 7.87 -17.94 -19.01
CA VAL A 64 8.29 -19.25 -18.51
C VAL A 64 8.08 -20.33 -19.57
N ASP A 65 8.73 -21.47 -19.39
CA ASP A 65 8.47 -22.66 -20.19
C ASP A 65 7.60 -23.62 -19.40
N GLY A 66 6.50 -24.10 -19.98
CA GLY A 66 5.59 -25.07 -19.35
C GLY A 66 4.34 -24.44 -18.74
N ARG A 67 3.55 -25.27 -18.02
CA ARG A 67 2.26 -24.86 -17.46
C ARG A 67 1.97 -25.50 -16.12
N ILE A 68 1.29 -24.73 -15.27
CA ILE A 68 0.83 -25.12 -13.93
C ILE A 68 -0.61 -24.66 -13.71
N ASP A 69 -1.34 -25.44 -12.93
CA ASP A 69 -2.70 -25.08 -12.52
C ASP A 69 -2.69 -23.90 -11.52
N PRO A 70 -3.82 -23.19 -11.36
CA PRO A 70 -3.95 -22.14 -10.37
C PRO A 70 -3.73 -22.64 -8.93
N MET A 71 -2.90 -21.92 -8.18
CA MET A 71 -2.58 -22.25 -6.79
C MET A 71 -2.35 -21.00 -5.95
N VAL A 72 -2.33 -21.15 -4.63
CA VAL A 72 -1.98 -20.09 -3.69
C VAL A 72 -0.83 -20.54 -2.81
N TRP A 73 0.31 -19.85 -2.94
CA TRP A 73 1.48 -20.07 -2.08
C TRP A 73 1.33 -19.26 -0.80
N PRO A 74 1.37 -19.89 0.38
CA PRO A 74 1.37 -19.16 1.65
C PRO A 74 2.52 -18.15 1.73
N CYS A 75 2.31 -17.01 2.38
CA CYS A 75 3.34 -15.97 2.48
C CYS A 75 4.65 -16.47 3.09
N GLN A 76 4.59 -17.43 4.03
CA GLN A 76 5.77 -18.02 4.61
C GLN A 76 6.54 -18.86 3.60
N SER A 77 5.86 -19.74 2.86
CA SER A 77 6.48 -20.53 1.79
C SER A 77 7.12 -19.65 0.71
N VAL A 78 6.49 -18.52 0.36
CA VAL A 78 7.09 -17.53 -0.56
C VAL A 78 8.39 -16.96 0.00
N LYS A 79 8.45 -16.62 1.29
CA LYS A 79 9.67 -16.13 1.95
C LYS A 79 10.78 -17.19 1.97
N ASP A 80 10.41 -18.44 2.25
CA ASP A 80 11.34 -19.55 2.31
C ASP A 80 11.94 -19.82 0.92
N VAL A 81 11.10 -19.88 -0.11
CA VAL A 81 11.52 -20.00 -1.51
C VAL A 81 12.40 -18.82 -1.93
N LEU A 82 12.04 -17.58 -1.59
CA LEU A 82 12.87 -16.41 -1.88
C LEU A 82 14.26 -16.50 -1.27
N THR A 83 14.36 -16.96 -0.02
CA THR A 83 15.63 -17.13 0.68
C THR A 83 16.49 -18.19 0.00
N LEU A 84 15.86 -19.30 -0.40
CA LEU A 84 16.51 -20.42 -1.05
C LEU A 84 16.97 -20.08 -2.47
N CYS A 85 16.11 -19.52 -3.32
CA CYS A 85 16.46 -19.11 -4.68
C CYS A 85 17.60 -18.08 -4.69
N LYS A 86 17.64 -17.16 -3.71
CA LYS A 86 18.78 -16.24 -3.55
C LYS A 86 20.09 -16.96 -3.23
N SER A 87 20.03 -18.06 -2.48
CA SER A 87 21.22 -18.88 -2.19
C SER A 87 21.69 -19.71 -3.39
N TRP A 88 20.76 -20.08 -4.28
CA TRP A 88 21.05 -20.89 -5.47
C TRP A 88 21.51 -20.07 -6.67
N LEU A 89 21.18 -18.77 -6.71
CA LEU A 89 21.47 -17.89 -7.84
C LEU A 89 22.98 -17.83 -8.16
N LYS A 90 23.39 -18.45 -9.27
CA LYS A 90 24.78 -18.49 -9.77
C LYS A 90 24.87 -17.88 -11.18
N GLY A 91 24.66 -16.57 -11.27
CA GLY A 91 24.67 -15.84 -12.55
C GLY A 91 23.29 -15.73 -13.21
N ASP A 92 23.25 -15.15 -14.41
CA ASP A 92 22.01 -14.71 -15.06
C ASP A 92 21.25 -15.82 -15.80
N GLU A 93 21.91 -16.93 -16.15
CA GLU A 93 21.30 -18.08 -16.85
C GLU A 93 20.74 -19.16 -15.90
N HIS A 94 20.82 -18.93 -14.59
CA HIS A 94 20.35 -19.87 -13.58
C HIS A 94 18.82 -20.04 -13.63
N THR A 95 18.35 -21.27 -13.64
CA THR A 95 16.92 -21.63 -13.73
C THR A 95 16.53 -22.56 -12.59
N VAL A 96 15.23 -22.56 -12.28
CA VAL A 96 14.62 -23.52 -11.35
C VAL A 96 13.39 -24.13 -11.99
N ASP A 97 13.20 -25.41 -11.71
CA ASP A 97 12.02 -26.15 -12.09
C ASP A 97 11.02 -26.18 -10.93
N ILE A 98 9.76 -25.95 -11.24
CA ILE A 98 8.64 -25.97 -10.30
C ILE A 98 7.70 -27.09 -10.71
N ASP A 99 7.74 -28.19 -9.96
CA ASP A 99 6.86 -29.34 -10.16
C ASP A 99 5.64 -29.26 -9.21
N LEU A 100 4.50 -29.57 -9.78
CA LEU A 100 3.21 -29.63 -9.11
C LEU A 100 2.64 -31.04 -9.12
N GLU A 101 2.33 -31.52 -7.92
CA GLU A 101 1.64 -32.76 -7.65
C GLU A 101 0.41 -32.50 -6.76
N LEU A 102 -0.69 -33.23 -7.01
CA LEU A 102 -1.88 -33.14 -6.16
C LEU A 102 -1.52 -33.68 -4.76
N ALA A 103 -1.82 -32.93 -3.71
CA ALA A 103 -1.52 -33.41 -2.36
C ALA A 103 -2.50 -34.51 -1.93
N ASP A 104 -2.00 -35.48 -1.17
CA ASP A 104 -2.83 -36.56 -0.65
C ASP A 104 -3.91 -36.02 0.27
N PRO A 105 -5.19 -36.41 0.09
CA PRO A 105 -6.29 -35.94 0.93
C PRO A 105 -6.04 -36.24 2.41
N PRO A 106 -6.51 -35.40 3.34
CA PRO A 106 -6.20 -35.57 4.74
C PRO A 106 -6.92 -36.82 5.27
N GLU A 107 -6.30 -37.53 6.22
CA GLU A 107 -6.92 -38.70 6.86
C GLU A 107 -8.27 -38.35 7.54
N ASN A 108 -8.43 -37.08 7.95
CA ASN A 108 -9.68 -36.53 8.49
C ASN A 108 -10.39 -35.60 7.50
N LYS A 109 -11.56 -36.02 7.00
CA LYS A 109 -12.41 -35.26 6.06
C LYS A 109 -13.02 -33.94 6.59
N LYS A 110 -12.73 -33.56 7.84
CA LYS A 110 -13.22 -32.31 8.47
C LYS A 110 -12.25 -31.15 8.34
N ASP A 111 -11.04 -31.38 7.83
CA ASP A 111 -10.04 -30.33 7.70
C ASP A 111 -10.27 -29.55 6.39
N ASP A 112 -10.97 -28.41 6.51
CA ASP A 112 -11.17 -27.45 5.43
C ASP A 112 -9.88 -26.70 5.04
N GLY A 113 -8.79 -26.93 5.78
CA GLY A 113 -7.46 -26.39 5.54
C GLY A 113 -6.56 -27.19 4.60
N HIS A 114 -7.06 -28.29 4.01
CA HIS A 114 -6.23 -29.20 3.19
C HIS A 114 -5.47 -28.47 2.07
N PRO A 115 -4.16 -28.75 1.89
CA PRO A 115 -3.40 -28.18 0.79
C PRO A 115 -3.83 -28.80 -0.53
N GLY A 116 -4.19 -27.98 -1.51
CA GLY A 116 -4.56 -28.49 -2.84
C GLY A 116 -3.38 -29.13 -3.58
N TRP A 117 -2.15 -28.71 -3.27
CA TRP A 117 -0.96 -29.06 -4.03
C TRP A 117 0.25 -29.32 -3.13
N THR A 118 1.09 -30.27 -3.55
CA THR A 118 2.48 -30.42 -3.11
C THR A 118 3.37 -29.85 -4.20
N ILE A 119 4.13 -28.81 -3.84
CA ILE A 119 5.07 -28.13 -4.74
C ILE A 119 6.47 -28.66 -4.47
N LYS A 120 7.19 -29.01 -5.53
CA LYS A 120 8.61 -29.34 -5.47
C LYS A 120 9.38 -28.35 -6.32
N LEU A 121 10.39 -27.70 -5.73
CA LEU A 121 11.26 -26.74 -6.40
C LEU A 121 12.66 -27.34 -6.52
N THR A 122 13.25 -27.32 -7.71
CA THR A 122 14.54 -27.97 -8.00
C THR A 122 15.47 -27.03 -8.81
N GLU A 123 16.77 -27.06 -8.54
CA GLU A 123 17.80 -26.23 -9.20
C GLU A 123 18.24 -26.80 -10.57
N THR A 124 18.34 -25.96 -11.62
CA THR A 124 18.67 -26.35 -13.00
C THR A 124 19.86 -25.54 -13.56
N PRO A 125 20.81 -26.12 -14.33
CA PRO A 125 20.87 -27.50 -14.83
C PRO A 125 21.52 -28.47 -13.83
N ALA A 126 20.74 -29.46 -13.42
CA ALA A 126 21.26 -30.65 -12.76
C ALA A 126 21.98 -31.51 -13.83
N LEU A 127 23.27 -31.26 -14.11
CA LEU A 127 24.11 -32.20 -14.87
C LEU A 127 24.23 -33.56 -14.13
N PHE A 128 23.88 -33.57 -12.84
CA PHE A 128 23.62 -34.71 -11.96
C PHE A 128 22.44 -34.34 -11.05
N ASP A 129 21.75 -35.31 -10.47
CA ASP A 129 20.68 -35.12 -9.47
C ASP A 129 21.01 -33.93 -8.55
N SER A 130 20.32 -32.80 -8.72
CA SER A 130 20.60 -31.63 -7.89
C SER A 130 20.12 -31.94 -6.47
N ASP A 131 21.03 -32.00 -5.51
CA ASP A 131 20.71 -32.19 -4.09
C ASP A 131 19.81 -31.07 -3.52
N ASN A 132 19.75 -29.94 -4.23
CA ASN A 132 19.01 -28.76 -3.84
C ASN A 132 17.55 -28.82 -4.30
N THR A 133 16.72 -29.46 -3.47
CA THR A 133 15.26 -29.51 -3.65
C THR A 133 14.55 -29.09 -2.37
N ILE A 134 13.47 -28.31 -2.51
CA ILE A 134 12.52 -28.03 -1.42
C ILE A 134 11.13 -28.53 -1.79
N LYS A 135 10.39 -29.04 -0.79
CA LYS A 135 8.99 -29.38 -0.93
C LYS A 135 8.16 -28.59 0.07
N PHE A 136 7.01 -28.09 -0.36
CA PHE A 136 6.05 -27.43 0.52
C PHE A 136 4.63 -27.58 -0.02
N HIS A 137 3.66 -27.26 0.82
CA HIS A 137 2.25 -27.34 0.48
C HIS A 137 1.71 -25.99 0.02
N ALA A 138 0.92 -26.00 -1.06
CA ALA A 138 0.19 -24.84 -1.55
C ALA A 138 -1.32 -25.13 -1.54
N HIS A 139 -2.12 -24.08 -1.42
CA HIS A 139 -3.57 -24.21 -1.46
C HIS A 139 -4.07 -24.23 -2.91
N HIS A 140 -5.26 -24.81 -3.10
CA HIS A 140 -5.96 -24.73 -4.37
C HIS A 140 -6.27 -23.27 -4.75
N GLY A 141 -6.25 -22.94 -6.04
CA GLY A 141 -6.45 -21.57 -6.54
C GLY A 141 -7.77 -20.92 -6.07
N SER A 142 -8.81 -21.72 -5.81
CA SER A 142 -10.10 -21.24 -5.28
C SER A 142 -10.02 -20.60 -3.89
N ARG A 143 -8.93 -20.81 -3.14
CA ARG A 143 -8.71 -20.15 -1.85
C ARG A 143 -8.42 -18.65 -2.02
N PHE A 144 -7.86 -18.25 -3.17
CA PHE A 144 -7.64 -16.84 -3.45
C PHE A 144 -8.99 -16.17 -3.74
N PRO A 145 -9.27 -14.97 -3.22
CA PRO A 145 -10.56 -14.31 -3.37
C PRO A 145 -10.71 -13.68 -4.78
N LEU A 146 -10.72 -14.53 -5.83
CA LEU A 146 -10.79 -14.11 -7.23
C LEU A 146 -12.03 -13.28 -7.55
N GLU A 147 -13.14 -13.52 -6.86
CA GLU A 147 -14.36 -12.71 -7.02
C GLU A 147 -14.14 -11.28 -6.50
N LEU A 148 -13.55 -11.13 -5.31
CA LEU A 148 -13.19 -9.81 -4.77
C LEU A 148 -12.19 -9.10 -5.69
N VAL A 149 -11.19 -9.81 -6.21
CA VAL A 149 -10.20 -9.30 -7.16
C VAL A 149 -10.86 -8.86 -8.47
N SER A 150 -11.83 -9.62 -8.98
CA SER A 150 -12.60 -9.28 -10.17
C SER A 150 -13.46 -8.04 -9.94
N ARG A 151 -14.12 -7.93 -8.77
CA ARG A 151 -14.90 -6.75 -8.37
C ARG A 151 -14.04 -5.50 -8.25
N ILE A 152 -12.89 -5.63 -7.60
CA ILE A 152 -11.81 -4.64 -7.54
C ILE A 152 -11.49 -4.22 -8.98
N ARG A 153 -10.99 -5.12 -9.83
CA ARG A 153 -10.55 -4.83 -11.22
C ARG A 153 -11.64 -4.20 -12.11
N THR A 154 -12.89 -4.63 -11.97
CA THR A 154 -14.00 -4.17 -12.82
C THR A 154 -14.74 -2.96 -12.26
N GLY A 155 -14.35 -2.45 -11.10
CA GLY A 155 -15.03 -1.34 -10.42
C GLY A 155 -16.43 -1.67 -9.94
N ARG A 156 -16.81 -2.95 -9.88
CA ARG A 156 -18.14 -3.44 -9.48
C ARG A 156 -18.16 -3.79 -8.01
N PHE A 157 -18.27 -2.78 -7.14
CA PHE A 157 -18.55 -3.01 -5.73
C PHE A 157 -20.08 -3.01 -5.50
N PRO A 158 -20.64 -3.97 -4.73
CA PRO A 158 -21.97 -3.77 -4.19
C PRO A 158 -21.88 -2.56 -3.26
N ALA A 159 -22.46 -1.44 -3.67
CA ALA A 159 -22.70 -0.32 -2.78
C ALA A 159 -23.53 -0.87 -1.59
N LYS A 160 -23.04 -0.70 -0.37
CA LYS A 160 -23.97 -0.73 0.76
C LYS A 160 -24.94 0.44 0.59
N ASP A 161 -26.15 0.33 1.13
CA ASP A 161 -27.19 1.36 1.00
C ASP A 161 -26.75 2.75 1.54
N ASP A 162 -25.67 2.83 2.31
CA ASP A 162 -25.04 4.02 2.88
C ASP A 162 -23.79 4.51 2.12
N TYR A 163 -23.49 3.96 0.94
CA TYR A 163 -22.37 4.41 0.11
C TYR A 163 -22.74 5.71 -0.62
N GLU A 164 -22.24 6.84 -0.12
CA GLU A 164 -22.29 8.14 -0.81
C GLU A 164 -21.05 8.35 -1.67
N GLU A 165 -21.26 8.65 -2.96
CA GLU A 165 -20.20 9.06 -3.87
C GLU A 165 -19.70 10.45 -3.46
N VAL A 166 -18.40 10.52 -3.14
CA VAL A 166 -17.73 11.78 -2.81
C VAL A 166 -16.59 12.04 -3.81
N PRO A 167 -16.40 13.28 -4.27
CA PRO A 167 -15.25 13.67 -5.11
C PRO A 167 -13.88 13.54 -4.42
N LEU A 168 -13.85 13.31 -3.10
CA LEU A 168 -12.65 13.14 -2.28
C LEU A 168 -11.95 11.79 -2.51
N THR A 169 -10.68 11.80 -2.96
CA THR A 169 -9.80 10.61 -3.02
C THR A 169 -8.81 10.60 -1.87
N LEU A 170 -8.83 9.56 -1.03
CA LEU A 170 -7.97 9.45 0.16
C LEU A 170 -6.94 8.33 -0.01
N TRP A 171 -5.69 8.57 0.39
CA TRP A 171 -4.61 7.60 0.31
C TRP A 171 -4.02 7.34 1.70
N SER A 172 -4.23 6.14 2.23
CA SER A 172 -3.67 5.73 3.53
C SER A 172 -2.29 5.08 3.38
N ALA A 173 -1.57 4.91 4.50
CA ALA A 173 -0.31 4.16 4.54
C ALA A 173 -0.48 2.75 3.99
N ALA A 174 -1.58 2.11 4.37
CA ALA A 174 -1.93 0.77 3.92
C ALA A 174 -2.07 0.65 2.39
N VAL A 175 -2.37 1.76 1.69
CA VAL A 175 -2.44 1.83 0.23
C VAL A 175 -1.10 2.21 -0.39
N LEU A 176 -0.44 3.25 0.13
CA LEU A 176 0.79 3.78 -0.47
C LEU A 176 2.02 2.91 -0.16
N SER A 177 2.15 2.39 1.06
CA SER A 177 3.33 1.62 1.49
C SER A 177 3.64 0.40 0.59
N PRO A 178 2.66 -0.45 0.21
CA PRO A 178 2.93 -1.54 -0.74
C PRO A 178 3.39 -1.05 -2.12
N LEU A 179 2.80 0.03 -2.64
CA LEU A 179 3.14 0.60 -3.94
C LEU A 179 4.56 1.19 -3.95
N VAL A 180 4.92 1.92 -2.89
CA VAL A 180 6.25 2.50 -2.71
C VAL A 180 7.32 1.42 -2.61
N LYS A 181 7.05 0.33 -1.87
CA LYS A 181 7.97 -0.82 -1.76
C LYS A 181 8.29 -1.42 -3.14
N VAL A 182 7.28 -1.59 -3.98
CA VAL A 182 7.43 -2.11 -5.36
C VAL A 182 8.20 -1.11 -6.23
N ALA A 183 7.77 0.16 -6.24
CA ALA A 183 8.37 1.22 -7.04
C ALA A 183 9.86 1.45 -6.72
N LYS A 184 10.21 1.49 -5.43
CA LYS A 184 11.59 1.64 -4.94
C LYS A 184 12.47 0.52 -5.44
N ARG A 185 12.01 -0.72 -5.27
CA ARG A 185 12.78 -1.90 -5.64
C ARG A 185 12.99 -1.98 -7.15
N ARG A 186 11.98 -1.57 -7.94
CA ARG A 186 12.07 -1.50 -9.41
C ARG A 186 12.80 -0.25 -9.93
N ASN A 187 13.09 0.72 -9.07
CA ASN A 187 13.61 2.04 -9.45
C ASN A 187 12.73 2.71 -10.53
N MET A 188 11.42 2.67 -10.34
CA MET A 188 10.41 3.12 -11.30
C MET A 188 9.42 4.08 -10.65
N GLN A 189 8.81 4.93 -11.47
CA GLN A 189 7.79 5.87 -11.03
C GLN A 189 6.41 5.21 -10.95
N ILE A 190 5.57 5.72 -10.05
CA ILE A 190 4.19 5.25 -9.89
C ILE A 190 3.30 6.13 -10.75
N GLN A 191 2.57 5.52 -11.68
CA GLN A 191 1.52 6.18 -12.45
C GLN A 191 0.15 5.72 -11.96
N MET A 192 -0.67 6.68 -11.53
CA MET A 192 -2.05 6.42 -11.11
C MET A 192 -3.03 7.01 -12.12
N PHE A 193 -4.01 6.20 -12.54
CA PHE A 193 -5.02 6.60 -13.51
C PHE A 193 -6.26 7.14 -12.81
N ARG A 194 -6.77 8.28 -13.29
CA ARG A 194 -7.97 8.89 -12.72
C ARG A 194 -9.22 8.05 -12.95
N SER A 195 -10.06 8.05 -11.93
CA SER A 195 -11.47 7.73 -12.04
C SER A 195 -12.26 8.98 -11.63
N PRO A 196 -13.35 9.34 -12.34
CA PRO A 196 -14.22 10.45 -11.95
C PRO A 196 -14.97 10.21 -10.62
N GLU A 197 -14.88 8.99 -10.09
CA GLU A 197 -15.54 8.55 -8.86
C GLU A 197 -14.50 7.96 -7.88
N ARG A 198 -14.85 7.81 -6.59
CA ARG A 198 -14.08 7.10 -5.53
C ARG A 198 -14.00 5.58 -5.79
N ARG A 199 -13.80 5.21 -7.05
CA ARG A 199 -13.59 3.85 -7.53
C ARG A 199 -12.12 3.49 -7.46
N LEU A 200 -11.90 2.20 -7.62
CA LEU A 200 -10.60 1.61 -7.81
C LEU A 200 -9.77 2.40 -8.85
N GLN A 201 -8.57 2.83 -8.45
CA GLN A 201 -7.62 3.42 -9.39
C GLN A 201 -6.68 2.35 -9.89
N LEU A 202 -6.51 2.28 -11.20
CA LEU A 202 -5.44 1.47 -11.78
C LEU A 202 -4.11 2.14 -11.45
N VAL A 203 -3.13 1.31 -11.12
CA VAL A 203 -1.77 1.74 -10.82
C VAL A 203 -0.83 0.98 -11.72
N GLN A 204 0.11 1.67 -12.35
CA GLN A 204 1.15 1.05 -13.16
C GLN A 204 2.53 1.46 -12.62
N ILE A 205 3.42 0.48 -12.54
CA ILE A 205 4.82 0.68 -12.15
C ILE A 205 5.69 0.01 -13.21
N GLY A 206 6.22 0.80 -14.14
CA GLY A 206 6.94 0.28 -15.29
C GLY A 206 6.07 -0.44 -16.31
N ASP A 207 6.65 -1.41 -17.02
CA ASP A 207 6.02 -2.14 -18.13
C ASP A 207 5.33 -3.45 -17.71
N THR A 208 5.66 -3.97 -16.53
CA THR A 208 5.36 -5.35 -16.11
C THR A 208 4.64 -5.46 -14.77
N TRP A 209 4.36 -4.34 -14.12
CA TRP A 209 3.54 -4.29 -12.91
C TRP A 209 2.31 -3.42 -13.15
N ILE A 210 1.15 -4.05 -13.07
CA ILE A 210 -0.14 -3.38 -13.09
C ILE A 210 -0.88 -3.81 -11.83
N GLY A 211 -1.52 -2.87 -11.18
CA GLY A 211 -2.25 -3.14 -9.97
C GLY A 211 -3.42 -2.21 -9.85
N ALA A 212 -3.98 -2.22 -8.66
CA ALA A 212 -5.07 -1.34 -8.35
C ALA A 212 -5.05 -0.92 -6.89
N ALA A 213 -5.44 0.31 -6.63
CA ALA A 213 -5.47 0.91 -5.32
C ALA A 213 -6.90 1.39 -5.02
N THR A 214 -7.43 0.99 -3.87
CA THR A 214 -8.74 1.43 -3.40
C THR A 214 -8.53 2.67 -2.51
N PRO A 215 -9.17 3.81 -2.81
CA PRO A 215 -9.10 4.98 -1.95
C PRO A 215 -9.71 4.73 -0.56
N GLY A 216 -9.12 5.34 0.47
CA GLY A 216 -9.61 5.32 1.84
C GLY A 216 -11.03 5.89 2.00
N VAL A 217 -11.69 5.57 3.11
CA VAL A 217 -13.02 6.11 3.47
C VAL A 217 -12.85 7.46 4.18
N PRO A 218 -13.57 8.52 3.75
CA PRO A 218 -13.58 9.79 4.48
C PRO A 218 -14.02 9.58 5.91
N LEU A 219 -13.33 10.24 6.84
CA LEU A 219 -13.74 10.27 8.22
C LEU A 219 -14.90 11.27 8.38
N PRO A 220 -15.79 11.07 9.37
CA PRO A 220 -16.84 12.03 9.67
C PRO A 220 -16.26 13.43 9.91
N GLY A 221 -16.61 14.40 9.07
CA GLY A 221 -16.13 15.79 9.13
C GLY A 221 -15.11 16.17 8.05
N ASP A 222 -14.62 15.22 7.25
CA ASP A 222 -13.78 15.51 6.09
C ASP A 222 -14.56 16.29 5.01
N PRO A 223 -13.93 17.29 4.36
CA PRO A 223 -14.56 18.04 3.28
C PRO A 223 -14.78 17.12 2.08
N THR A 224 -16.05 16.82 1.78
CA THR A 224 -16.47 15.85 0.76
C THR A 224 -17.08 16.53 -0.47
N ASP A 225 -17.16 17.86 -0.47
CA ASP A 225 -17.83 18.69 -1.45
C ASP A 225 -16.96 19.06 -2.66
N GLU A 226 -15.65 18.82 -2.61
CA GLU A 226 -14.71 19.13 -3.70
C GLU A 226 -13.72 17.99 -4.00
N PRO A 227 -13.20 17.87 -5.25
CA PRO A 227 -12.18 16.89 -5.58
C PRO A 227 -10.86 17.22 -4.88
N SER A 228 -10.53 16.48 -3.80
CA SER A 228 -9.21 16.65 -3.19
C SER A 228 -8.14 16.09 -4.11
N ILE A 229 -7.21 16.97 -4.45
CA ILE A 229 -5.92 16.61 -5.05
C ILE A 229 -4.86 16.34 -3.97
N GLU A 230 -5.17 16.57 -2.70
CA GLU A 230 -4.28 16.26 -1.58
C GLU A 230 -4.61 14.85 -1.06
N PRO A 231 -3.62 13.97 -0.89
CA PRO A 231 -3.83 12.80 -0.06
C PRO A 231 -4.16 13.29 1.35
N VAL A 232 -5.34 12.99 1.89
CA VAL A 232 -5.52 13.10 3.34
C VAL A 232 -4.74 11.95 3.94
N LEU A 233 -3.54 12.30 4.36
CA LEU A 233 -2.61 11.42 5.03
C LEU A 233 -3.16 11.21 6.45
N GLY A 234 -3.78 10.06 6.71
CA GLY A 234 -4.07 9.66 8.08
C GLY A 234 -2.76 9.65 8.88
N ALA A 235 -2.84 9.99 10.18
CA ALA A 235 -1.71 9.95 11.12
C ALA A 235 -1.30 8.50 11.45
N GLU A 236 -1.13 7.65 10.44
CA GLU A 236 -0.47 6.37 10.60
C GLU A 236 1.04 6.62 10.49
N ASP A 237 1.81 6.27 11.53
CA ASP A 237 3.28 6.40 11.56
C ASP A 237 3.96 5.80 10.31
N ASP A 238 3.36 4.75 9.74
CA ASP A 238 3.81 4.08 8.52
C ASP A 238 3.69 4.95 7.26
N LEU A 239 2.77 5.92 7.22
CA LEU A 239 2.56 6.78 6.06
C LEU A 239 3.66 7.82 5.96
N VAL A 240 3.93 8.53 7.05
CA VAL A 240 5.00 9.53 7.12
C VAL A 240 6.35 8.87 6.85
N ALA A 241 6.58 7.67 7.37
CA ALA A 241 7.77 6.88 7.05
C ALA A 241 7.84 6.52 5.55
N ALA A 242 6.74 6.05 4.95
CA ALA A 242 6.68 5.74 3.53
C ALA A 242 6.91 6.97 2.64
N LEU A 243 6.35 8.12 2.98
CA LEU A 243 6.51 9.37 2.22
C LEU A 243 7.93 9.93 2.33
N LYS A 244 8.52 9.91 3.53
CA LYS A 244 9.94 10.26 3.72
C LYS A 244 10.84 9.33 2.91
N GLU A 245 10.49 8.04 2.86
CA GLU A 245 11.21 7.07 2.06
C GLU A 245 11.06 7.31 0.55
N MET A 246 9.86 7.66 0.06
CA MET A 246 9.64 8.05 -1.34
C MET A 246 10.55 9.22 -1.73
N LYS A 247 10.54 10.29 -0.93
CA LYS A 247 11.36 11.49 -1.17
C LYS A 247 12.86 11.15 -1.18
N ARG A 248 13.34 10.41 -0.18
CA ARG A 248 14.74 9.97 -0.10
C ARG A 248 15.16 9.12 -1.30
N SER A 249 14.24 8.33 -1.83
CA SER A 249 14.48 7.45 -2.98
C SER A 249 14.17 8.07 -4.34
N GLY A 250 13.76 9.35 -4.40
CA GLY A 250 13.43 10.04 -5.66
C GLY A 250 12.21 9.46 -6.38
N ILE A 251 11.32 8.79 -5.65
CA ILE A 251 10.09 8.20 -6.18
C ILE A 251 8.98 9.25 -6.13
N THR A 252 8.43 9.57 -7.30
CA THR A 252 7.30 10.46 -7.47
C THR A 252 6.05 9.65 -7.88
N VAL A 253 4.89 10.14 -7.46
CA VAL A 253 3.58 9.64 -7.92
C VAL A 253 3.02 10.66 -8.89
N SER A 254 2.76 10.27 -10.12
CA SER A 254 2.07 11.13 -11.08
C SER A 254 0.61 10.74 -11.20
N VAL A 255 -0.26 11.76 -11.20
CA VAL A 255 -1.67 11.65 -11.57
C VAL A 255 -1.88 12.69 -12.67
N GLU A 256 -2.41 12.30 -13.83
CA GLU A 256 -2.78 13.27 -14.86
C GLU A 256 -3.90 14.17 -14.33
N ASN A 257 -3.69 15.48 -14.31
CA ASN A 257 -4.62 16.49 -13.80
C ASN A 257 -4.75 17.65 -14.80
N PRO A 258 -5.96 18.20 -15.09
CA PRO A 258 -6.11 19.43 -15.86
C PRO A 258 -5.36 20.64 -15.29
N GLN A 259 -4.96 20.65 -14.01
CA GLN A 259 -4.13 21.72 -13.42
C GLN A 259 -2.60 21.45 -13.51
N GLY A 260 -2.16 20.33 -14.09
CA GLY A 260 -0.75 20.05 -14.37
C GLY A 260 0.16 19.76 -13.16
N MET A 261 -0.39 19.65 -11.95
CA MET A 261 0.40 19.37 -10.74
C MET A 261 0.70 17.87 -10.57
N LEU A 262 1.98 17.56 -10.32
CA LEU A 262 2.45 16.20 -10.00
C LEU A 262 2.15 15.89 -8.52
N LEU A 263 1.25 14.93 -8.28
CA LEU A 263 0.81 14.54 -6.93
C LEU A 263 2.01 14.28 -5.98
N GLY A 264 3.07 13.64 -6.47
CA GLY A 264 4.24 13.25 -5.69
C GLY A 264 5.01 14.41 -5.06
N GLU A 265 5.06 15.57 -5.71
CA GLU A 265 5.68 16.78 -5.14
C GLU A 265 4.80 17.37 -4.04
N VAL A 266 3.48 17.37 -4.24
CA VAL A 266 2.50 17.82 -3.25
C VAL A 266 2.50 16.91 -2.01
N VAL A 267 2.59 15.59 -2.20
CA VAL A 267 2.64 14.62 -1.09
C VAL A 267 3.96 14.72 -0.31
N ALA A 268 5.09 14.88 -1.00
CA ALA A 268 6.40 15.04 -0.36
C ALA A 268 6.51 16.37 0.41
N ASP A 269 5.96 17.46 -0.14
CA ASP A 269 5.88 18.76 0.53
C ASP A 269 4.91 18.73 1.73
N ALA A 270 3.80 17.97 1.63
CA ALA A 270 2.90 17.72 2.76
C ALA A 270 3.59 16.92 3.88
N ALA A 271 4.44 15.95 3.57
CA ALA A 271 5.22 15.20 4.56
C ALA A 271 6.26 16.06 5.28
N ASP A 272 6.92 16.99 4.56
CA ASP A 272 7.81 18.00 5.16
C ASP A 272 7.04 19.00 6.03
N LYS A 273 5.86 19.44 5.58
CA LYS A 273 4.99 20.33 6.37
C LYS A 273 4.45 19.64 7.62
N LEU A 274 4.20 18.33 7.58
CA LEU A 274 3.91 17.51 8.77
C LEU A 274 5.15 17.33 9.66
N ALA A 275 6.37 17.46 9.13
CA ALA A 275 7.63 17.30 9.85
C ALA A 275 8.28 18.62 10.35
N GLY A 276 7.59 19.77 10.26
CA GLY A 276 8.03 21.04 10.88
C GLY A 276 8.79 21.99 9.94
N GLY A 277 8.07 22.66 9.02
CA GLY A 277 8.59 23.76 8.20
C GLY A 277 7.89 25.12 8.48
N ALA A 278 8.39 26.20 7.87
CA ALA A 278 7.96 27.59 8.13
C ALA A 278 6.44 27.85 7.99
N GLY A 279 5.73 27.11 7.13
CA GLY A 279 4.26 27.21 7.01
C GLY A 279 3.48 26.62 8.19
N SER A 280 4.09 25.69 8.93
CA SER A 280 3.47 25.08 10.12
C SER A 280 3.42 26.02 11.32
N ARG A 281 4.34 26.99 11.41
CA ARG A 281 4.36 27.97 12.51
C ARG A 281 3.24 28.99 12.38
N GLU A 282 2.98 29.46 11.17
CA GLU A 282 1.86 30.36 10.91
C GLU A 282 0.51 29.67 11.21
N LEU A 283 0.37 28.40 10.84
CA LEU A 283 -0.80 27.59 11.18
C LEU A 283 -0.97 27.38 12.69
N LEU A 284 0.12 27.13 13.42
CA LEU A 284 0.07 27.01 14.88
C LEU A 284 -0.34 28.33 15.55
N ARG A 285 0.14 29.49 15.07
CA ARG A 285 -0.28 30.80 15.57
C ARG A 285 -1.77 31.05 15.33
N GLN A 286 -2.24 30.78 14.11
CA GLN A 286 -3.67 30.87 13.78
C GLN A 286 -4.52 29.94 14.64
N ALA A 287 -4.03 28.72 14.90
CA ALA A 287 -4.69 27.79 15.80
C ALA A 287 -4.76 28.32 17.23
N VAL A 288 -3.66 28.84 17.79
CA VAL A 288 -3.63 29.46 19.13
C VAL A 288 -4.67 30.57 19.24
N GLU A 289 -4.69 31.50 18.29
CA GLU A 289 -5.64 32.61 18.27
C GLU A 289 -7.08 32.10 18.23
N LEU A 290 -7.36 31.13 17.35
CA LEU A 290 -8.67 30.52 17.19
C LEU A 290 -9.14 29.80 18.45
N ILE A 291 -8.34 28.91 19.04
CA ILE A 291 -8.76 28.11 20.19
C ILE A 291 -8.84 28.93 21.47
N THR A 292 -7.98 29.94 21.62
CA THR A 292 -7.98 30.86 22.77
C THR A 292 -9.17 31.80 22.70
N THR A 293 -9.56 32.24 21.50
CA THR A 293 -10.74 33.10 21.32
C THR A 293 -12.04 32.32 21.43
N THR A 294 -12.12 31.13 20.81
CA THR A 294 -13.36 30.35 20.75
C THR A 294 -13.58 29.46 21.96
N GLN A 295 -12.53 29.13 22.72
CA GLN A 295 -12.55 28.19 23.84
C GLN A 295 -13.04 26.77 23.47
N PHE A 296 -13.12 26.46 22.17
CA PHE A 296 -13.49 25.15 21.65
C PHE A 296 -12.25 24.44 21.14
N VAL A 297 -11.70 23.53 21.94
CA VAL A 297 -10.47 22.82 21.60
C VAL A 297 -10.78 21.40 21.14
N SER A 298 -11.01 21.24 19.84
CA SER A 298 -11.25 19.94 19.20
C SER A 298 -10.68 19.90 17.78
N ALA A 299 -10.29 18.71 17.33
CA ALA A 299 -9.74 18.51 15.99
C ALA A 299 -10.74 18.93 14.91
N ALA A 300 -12.03 18.62 15.10
CA ALA A 300 -13.11 19.04 14.20
C ALA A 300 -13.28 20.57 14.13
N ASN A 301 -13.10 21.31 15.23
CA ASN A 301 -13.17 22.78 15.19
C ASN A 301 -12.00 23.37 14.39
N LEU A 302 -10.78 22.86 14.61
CA LEU A 302 -9.59 23.28 13.87
C LEU A 302 -9.69 22.94 12.38
N GLN A 303 -10.13 21.73 12.04
CA GLN A 303 -10.37 21.29 10.66
C GLN A 303 -11.27 22.27 9.91
N ARG A 304 -12.44 22.58 10.48
CA ARG A 304 -13.44 23.44 9.81
C ARG A 304 -13.04 24.90 9.73
N LYS A 305 -12.27 25.41 10.70
CA LYS A 305 -11.94 26.84 10.80
C LYS A 305 -10.62 27.21 10.15
N LEU A 306 -9.67 26.29 10.10
CA LEU A 306 -8.37 26.49 9.44
C LEU A 306 -8.28 25.82 8.07
N ASN A 307 -9.35 25.11 7.65
CA ASN A 307 -9.41 24.36 6.40
C ASN A 307 -8.23 23.38 6.24
N VAL A 308 -7.98 22.59 7.29
CA VAL A 308 -6.88 21.61 7.35
C VAL A 308 -7.44 20.20 7.55
N GLY A 309 -6.75 19.19 7.02
CA GLY A 309 -7.14 17.78 7.23
C GLY A 309 -7.07 17.34 8.70
N PHE A 310 -7.82 16.30 9.07
CA PHE A 310 -7.94 15.81 10.45
C PHE A 310 -6.59 15.50 11.12
N ALA A 311 -5.68 14.78 10.44
CA ALA A 311 -4.36 14.47 10.97
C ALA A 311 -3.53 15.72 11.28
N LYS A 312 -3.67 16.77 10.46
CA LYS A 312 -3.00 18.05 10.71
C LYS A 312 -3.64 18.78 11.90
N ALA A 313 -4.96 18.68 12.07
CA ALA A 313 -5.66 19.21 13.23
C ALA A 313 -5.27 18.48 14.54
N GLU A 314 -5.09 17.15 14.52
CA GLU A 314 -4.58 16.39 15.66
C GLU A 314 -3.13 16.76 15.99
N TRP A 315 -2.26 16.82 14.98
CA TRP A 315 -0.88 17.29 15.17
C TRP A 315 -0.85 18.69 15.79
N ILE A 316 -1.67 19.64 15.30
CA ILE A 316 -1.79 20.98 15.92
C ILE A 316 -2.15 20.87 17.39
N LEU A 317 -3.13 20.02 17.76
CA LEU A 317 -3.52 19.86 19.16
C LEU A 317 -2.39 19.29 20.02
N ASP A 318 -1.61 18.37 19.50
CA ASP A 318 -0.50 17.75 20.23
C ASP A 318 0.66 18.75 20.43
N GLU A 319 0.99 19.55 19.42
CA GLU A 319 1.94 20.65 19.56
C GLU A 319 1.48 21.68 20.59
N LEU A 320 0.19 22.05 20.58
CA LEU A 320 -0.37 22.99 21.57
C LEU A 320 -0.42 22.41 22.99
N THR A 321 -0.56 21.08 23.11
CA THR A 321 -0.45 20.39 24.41
C THR A 321 1.01 20.37 24.88
N ALA A 322 1.97 20.10 23.99
CA ALA A 322 3.40 20.15 24.31
C ALA A 322 3.84 21.56 24.72
N ALA A 323 3.31 22.59 24.07
CA ALA A 323 3.54 24.00 24.41
C ALA A 323 2.81 24.48 25.68
N GLY A 324 2.03 23.62 26.35
CA GLY A 324 1.30 23.98 27.57
C GLY A 324 0.15 24.97 27.35
N ILE A 325 -0.42 25.02 26.15
CA ILE A 325 -1.55 25.90 25.78
C ILE A 325 -2.89 25.18 25.96
N VAL A 326 -2.88 23.86 25.85
CA VAL A 326 -4.05 23.00 25.91
C VAL A 326 -3.82 21.86 26.90
N THR A 327 -4.85 21.46 27.64
CA THR A 327 -4.78 20.30 28.54
C THR A 327 -4.50 18.99 27.79
N ALA A 328 -3.93 18.01 28.47
CA ALA A 328 -3.84 16.64 27.95
C ALA A 328 -5.24 16.07 27.63
N ALA A 329 -5.29 15.08 26.73
CA ALA A 329 -6.53 14.39 26.42
C ALA A 329 -6.98 13.50 27.59
N GLU A 330 -8.21 13.69 28.07
CA GLU A 330 -8.85 12.81 29.05
C GLU A 330 -10.02 12.05 28.40
N GLY A 331 -9.73 10.84 27.91
CA GLY A 331 -10.74 9.97 27.29
C GLY A 331 -11.42 10.60 26.07
N SER A 332 -12.76 10.53 26.00
CA SER A 332 -13.56 11.06 24.89
C SER A 332 -13.99 12.53 25.07
N SER A 333 -13.45 13.24 26.05
CA SER A 333 -13.84 14.62 26.36
C SER A 333 -12.98 15.63 25.60
N ALA A 334 -13.60 16.75 25.19
CA ALA A 334 -12.88 17.83 24.52
C ALA A 334 -11.77 18.41 25.41
N ARG A 335 -10.60 18.70 24.82
CA ARG A 335 -9.49 19.35 25.52
C ARG A 335 -9.93 20.76 25.95
N LYS A 336 -9.26 21.36 26.94
CA LYS A 336 -9.54 22.73 27.40
C LYS A 336 -8.36 23.65 27.09
N ALA A 337 -8.67 24.88 26.68
CA ALA A 337 -7.67 25.93 26.54
C ALA A 337 -7.26 26.38 27.95
N LEU A 338 -5.95 26.50 28.18
CA LEU A 338 -5.39 26.98 29.46
C LEU A 338 -5.35 28.51 29.52
N PHE A 339 -5.45 29.16 28.36
CA PHE A 339 -5.47 30.61 28.21
C PHE A 339 -6.87 31.09 27.83
N GLY A 340 -7.32 32.19 28.45
CA GLY A 340 -8.59 32.82 28.12
C GLY A 340 -8.49 33.80 26.93
N PRO A 341 -9.62 34.30 26.40
CA PRO A 341 -9.63 35.18 25.22
C PRO A 341 -8.82 36.48 25.36
N ALA A 342 -8.61 36.98 26.57
CA ALA A 342 -7.78 38.17 26.83
C ALA A 342 -6.28 37.87 26.84
N GLN A 343 -5.89 36.59 26.88
CA GLN A 343 -4.51 36.12 27.07
C GLN A 343 -3.91 35.54 25.79
N VAL A 344 -4.43 35.92 24.61
CA VAL A 344 -3.92 35.44 23.31
C VAL A 344 -2.44 35.75 23.13
N ALA A 345 -1.99 36.93 23.55
CA ALA A 345 -0.58 37.31 23.48
C ALA A 345 0.32 36.41 24.36
N GLU A 346 -0.16 36.04 25.56
CA GLU A 346 0.54 35.14 26.48
C GLU A 346 0.60 33.71 25.91
N ALA A 347 -0.49 33.24 25.29
CA ALA A 347 -0.55 31.94 24.63
C ALA A 347 0.40 31.86 23.41
N LEU A 348 0.48 32.92 22.61
CA LEU A 348 1.43 33.01 21.51
C LEU A 348 2.87 33.02 22.02
N GLN A 349 3.15 33.70 23.14
CA GLN A 349 4.48 33.69 23.74
C GLN A 349 4.87 32.31 24.28
N ALA A 350 3.92 31.55 24.85
CA ALA A 350 4.14 30.17 25.26
C ALA A 350 4.52 29.27 24.07
N LEU A 351 3.86 29.46 22.92
CA LEU A 351 4.19 28.75 21.67
C LEU A 351 5.61 29.07 21.18
N GLU A 352 6.03 30.33 21.27
CA GLU A 352 7.38 30.76 20.84
C GLU A 352 8.46 30.15 21.76
N ASN A 353 8.24 30.15 23.07
CA ASN A 353 9.20 29.58 24.04
C ASN A 353 9.34 28.06 23.93
N ALA A 354 8.27 27.35 23.57
CA ALA A 354 8.29 25.90 23.38
C ALA A 354 9.16 25.46 22.18
N SER A 355 9.52 26.39 21.30
CA SER A 355 10.35 26.11 20.12
C SER A 355 11.86 26.30 20.33
N GLU A 356 12.29 26.86 21.46
CA GLU A 356 13.70 27.09 21.79
C GLU A 356 14.31 25.98 22.69
N GLN A 357 13.51 24.97 23.04
CA GLN A 357 13.91 23.77 23.78
C GLN A 357 13.95 22.56 22.85
#